data_AF-A0A531KP09-F1
#
_entry.id   AF-A0A531KP09-F1
#
_cell.length_a   1.000
_cell.length_b   1.000
_cell.length_c   1.000
_cell.angle_alpha   90.00
_cell.angle_beta   90.00
_cell.angle_gamma   90.00
#
_symmetry.space_group_name_H-M   'P 1'
#
loop_
_entity.id
_entity.type
_entity.pdbx_description
1 polymer ?
#
loop_
_entity_poly.entity_id
_entity_poly.type
_entity_poly.pdbx_seq_one_letter_code
_entity_poly.pdbx_strand_id
1 'polypeptide(L)'
;MGFAVVIAFLALFMLGFPVVYAILLPSIAYVVIEGLPLGLLAQRVTYALDSFPLVAVPLFIFVGNLMNLSGITDRIFRFAYTLVGRVPGGLAQVNVFGSLVFSGMSGAALADIGGLGR
;
A
#
# COMPACT_ATOMS: atom_id res chain seq x y z
N MET A 1 -29.71 0.72 0.76
CA MET A 1 -28.86 1.37 -0.27
C MET A 1 -27.40 0.89 -0.34
N GLY A 2 -26.91 0.05 0.58
CA GLY A 2 -25.50 -0.40 0.57
C GLY A 2 -25.04 -1.07 -0.74
N PHE A 3 -25.86 -1.95 -1.35
CA PHE A 3 -25.54 -2.54 -2.65
C PHE A 3 -25.39 -1.50 -3.78
N ALA A 4 -26.16 -0.41 -3.74
CA ALA A 4 -26.06 0.66 -4.74
C ALA A 4 -24.72 1.39 -4.64
N VAL A 5 -24.18 1.58 -3.44
CA VAL A 5 -22.85 2.16 -3.21
C VAL A 5 -21.76 1.27 -3.80
N VAL A 6 -21.86 -0.05 -3.58
CA VAL A 6 -20.90 -1.03 -4.13
C VAL A 6 -20.95 -1.06 -5.66
N ILE A 7 -22.15 -1.04 -6.25
CA ILE A 7 -22.33 -1.00 -7.70
C ILE A 7 -21.76 0.30 -8.29
N ALA A 8 -22.02 1.44 -7.65
CA ALA A 8 -21.49 2.73 -8.09
C ALA A 8 -19.96 2.79 -7.99
N PHE A 9 -19.37 2.26 -6.92
CA PHE A 9 -17.93 2.10 -6.80
C PHE A 9 -17.35 1.24 -7.92
N LEU A 10 -17.92 0.05 -8.17
CA LEU A 10 -17.44 -0.85 -9.22
C LEU A 10 -17.56 -0.22 -10.60
N ALA A 11 -18.66 0.49 -10.88
CA ALA A 11 -18.84 1.19 -12.15
C ALA A 11 -17.77 2.28 -12.36
N LEU A 12 -17.56 3.15 -11.38
CA LEU A 12 -16.54 4.21 -11.43
C LEU A 12 -15.12 3.63 -11.57
N PHE A 13 -14.83 2.57 -10.82
CA PHE A 13 -13.54 1.88 -10.88
C PHE A 13 -13.30 1.25 -12.26
N MET A 14 -14.29 0.57 -12.84
CA MET A 14 -14.19 -0.04 -14.18
C MET A 14 -14.11 1.00 -15.30
N LEU A 15 -14.65 2.20 -15.10
CA LEU A 15 -14.50 3.35 -15.99
C LEU A 15 -13.10 3.99 -15.94
N GLY A 16 -12.20 3.48 -15.09
CA GLY A 16 -10.82 3.95 -14.99
C GLY A 16 -10.64 5.21 -14.14
N PHE A 17 -11.63 5.58 -13.31
CA PHE A 17 -11.45 6.67 -12.36
C PHE A 17 -10.38 6.30 -11.32
N PRO A 18 -9.57 7.28 -10.85
CA PRO A 18 -8.70 7.05 -9.71
C PRO A 18 -9.49 6.50 -8.52
N VAL A 19 -8.94 5.47 -7.88
CA VAL A 19 -9.62 4.68 -6.83
C VAL A 19 -10.18 5.56 -5.70
N VAL A 20 -9.46 6.63 -5.37
CA VAL A 20 -9.88 7.61 -4.35
C VAL A 20 -11.25 8.20 -4.69
N TYR A 21 -11.48 8.62 -5.95
CA TYR A 21 -12.76 9.19 -6.38
C TYR A 21 -13.85 8.13 -6.51
N ALA A 22 -13.49 6.93 -6.97
CA ALA A 22 -14.42 5.80 -7.06
C ALA A 22 -14.99 5.40 -5.70
N ILE A 23 -14.23 5.60 -4.60
CA ILE A 23 -14.71 5.36 -3.23
C ILE A 23 -15.44 6.60 -2.66
N LEU A 24 -14.88 7.79 -2.88
CA LEU A 24 -15.36 9.03 -2.26
C LEU A 24 -16.75 9.43 -2.75
N LEU A 25 -16.99 9.40 -4.06
CA LEU A 25 -18.25 9.87 -4.65
C LEU A 25 -19.47 9.05 -4.20
N PRO A 26 -19.46 7.69 -4.25
CA PRO A 26 -20.57 6.89 -3.74
C PRO A 26 -20.79 7.04 -2.23
N SER A 27 -19.70 7.22 -1.46
CA SER A 27 -19.77 7.37 0.00
C SER A 27 -20.41 8.71 0.41
N ILE A 28 -20.07 9.80 -0.27
CA ILE A 28 -20.70 11.11 -0.04
C ILE A 28 -22.17 11.07 -0.48
N ALA A 29 -22.45 10.52 -1.66
CA ALA A 29 -23.81 10.39 -2.17
C ALA A 29 -24.70 9.62 -1.20
N TYR A 30 -24.20 8.52 -0.62
CA TYR A 30 -24.91 7.74 0.38
C TYR A 30 -25.28 8.57 1.63
N VAL A 31 -24.32 9.32 2.17
CA VAL A 31 -24.55 10.17 3.35
C VAL A 31 -25.60 11.25 3.09
N VAL A 32 -25.58 11.86 1.90
CA VAL A 32 -26.55 12.88 1.51
C VAL A 32 -27.94 12.30 1.30
N ILE A 33 -28.06 11.14 0.63
CA ILE A 33 -29.35 10.52 0.31
C ILE A 33 -30.03 9.96 1.57
N GLU A 34 -29.28 9.35 2.48
CA GLU A 34 -29.81 8.81 3.76
C GLU A 34 -30.03 9.92 4.81
N GLY A 35 -29.77 11.20 4.48
CA GLY A 35 -29.98 12.33 5.38
C GLY A 35 -29.10 12.29 6.63
N LEU A 36 -27.95 11.63 6.56
CA LEU A 36 -27.02 11.53 7.69
C LEU A 36 -26.37 12.89 7.96
N PRO A 37 -26.04 13.21 9.23
CA PRO A 37 -25.40 14.48 9.57
C PRO A 37 -24.10 14.67 8.79
N LEU A 38 -23.95 15.79 8.07
CA LEU A 38 -22.73 16.09 7.32
C LEU A 38 -21.48 16.16 8.22
N GLY A 39 -21.67 16.48 9.50
CA GLY A 39 -20.61 16.39 10.51
C GLY A 39 -19.99 15.00 10.63
N LEU A 40 -20.72 13.93 10.28
CA LEU A 40 -20.20 12.57 10.22
C LEU A 40 -19.08 12.45 9.18
N LEU A 41 -19.22 13.10 8.02
CA LEU A 41 -18.16 13.10 6.99
C LEU A 41 -16.91 13.80 7.51
N ALA A 42 -17.07 14.99 8.12
CA ALA A 42 -15.96 15.74 8.70
C ALA A 42 -15.23 14.92 9.77
N GLN A 43 -15.97 14.31 10.70
CA GLN A 43 -15.41 13.45 11.74
C GLN A 43 -14.67 12.24 11.16
N ARG A 44 -15.24 11.57 10.15
CA ARG A 44 -14.60 10.41 9.49
C ARG A 44 -13.31 10.80 8.77
N VAL A 45 -13.28 11.95 8.11
CA VAL A 45 -12.06 12.48 7.48
C VAL A 45 -11.00 12.81 8.54
N THR A 46 -11.37 13.46 9.65
CA THR A 46 -10.43 13.76 10.75
C THR A 46 -9.84 12.49 11.36
N TYR A 47 -10.66 11.46 11.61
CA TYR A 47 -10.15 10.17 12.08
C TYR A 47 -9.24 9.47 11.06
N ALA A 48 -9.52 9.62 9.76
CA ALA A 48 -8.65 9.06 8.74
C ALA A 48 -7.26 9.73 8.72
N LEU A 49 -7.20 11.04 9.03
CA LEU A 49 -5.94 11.78 9.16
C LEU A 49 -5.13 11.36 10.39
N ASP A 50 -5.81 11.00 11.47
CA ASP A 50 -5.20 10.45 12.69
C ASP A 50 -4.92 8.94 12.57
N SER A 51 -4.28 8.55 11.46
CA SER A 51 -3.98 7.15 11.18
C SER A 51 -2.48 6.90 11.14
N PHE A 52 -2.02 5.87 11.87
CA PHE A 52 -0.64 5.42 11.85
C PHE A 52 -0.05 5.24 10.43
N PRO A 53 -0.80 4.68 9.44
CA PRO A 53 -0.30 4.54 8.07
C PRO A 53 0.11 5.87 7.40
N LEU A 54 -0.56 6.98 7.70
CA LEU A 54 -0.28 8.28 7.08
C LEU A 54 1.13 8.80 7.42
N VAL A 55 1.62 8.48 8.62
CA VAL A 55 2.99 8.80 9.06
C VAL A 55 3.96 7.68 8.69
N ALA A 56 3.52 6.42 8.79
CA ALA A 56 4.36 5.27 8.53
C ALA A 56 4.78 5.15 7.05
N VAL A 57 3.88 5.40 6.09
CA VAL A 57 4.17 5.27 4.65
C VAL A 57 5.33 6.18 4.21
N PRO A 58 5.34 7.49 4.48
CA PRO A 58 6.47 8.36 4.13
C PRO A 58 7.79 7.92 4.78
N LEU A 59 7.76 7.52 6.06
CA LEU A 59 8.95 7.05 6.76
C LEU A 59 9.49 5.76 6.15
N PHE A 60 8.64 4.81 5.78
CA PHE A 60 9.08 3.58 5.11
C PHE A 60 9.64 3.85 3.72
N ILE A 61 9.04 4.77 2.95
CA ILE A 61 9.59 5.21 1.66
C ILE A 61 10.95 5.87 1.87
N PHE A 62 11.10 6.70 2.90
CA PHE A 62 12.37 7.34 3.24
C PHE A 62 13.45 6.30 3.60
N VAL A 63 13.14 5.35 4.49
CA VAL A 63 14.06 4.28 4.87
C VAL A 63 14.42 3.41 3.67
N GLY A 64 13.46 3.03 2.82
CA GLY A 64 13.71 2.29 1.59
C GLY A 64 14.67 3.03 0.65
N ASN A 65 14.46 4.33 0.43
CA ASN A 65 15.38 5.16 -0.34
C ASN A 65 16.76 5.27 0.31
N LEU A 66 16.83 5.41 1.64
CA LEU A 66 18.09 5.45 2.37
C LEU A 66 18.87 4.13 2.23
N MET A 67 18.19 2.99 2.33
CA MET A 67 18.78 1.66 2.17
C MET A 67 19.32 1.44 0.75
N ASN A 68 18.57 1.92 -0.25
CA ASN A 68 19.01 1.89 -1.65
C ASN A 68 20.25 2.77 -1.86
N LEU A 69 20.23 4.02 -1.37
CA LEU A 69 21.36 4.96 -1.51
C LEU A 69 22.61 4.54 -0.74
N SER A 70 22.44 3.86 0.41
CA SER A 70 23.55 3.37 1.23
C SER A 70 24.12 2.01 0.77
N GLY A 71 23.53 1.40 -0.26
CA GLY A 71 23.93 0.09 -0.78
C GLY A 71 23.60 -1.08 0.15
N ILE A 72 22.73 -0.87 1.15
CA ILE A 72 22.26 -1.94 2.06
C ILE A 72 21.42 -2.95 1.26
N THR A 73 20.54 -2.45 0.38
CA THR A 73 19.70 -3.28 -0.49
C THR A 73 20.55 -4.23 -1.36
N ASP A 74 21.62 -3.73 -1.99
CA ASP A 74 22.53 -4.55 -2.78
C ASP A 74 23.21 -5.66 -1.98
N ARG A 75 23.60 -5.36 -0.73
CA ARG A 75 24.21 -6.35 0.17
C ARG A 75 23.21 -7.46 0.51
N ILE A 76 21.95 -7.11 0.77
CA ILE A 76 20.87 -8.07 1.04
C ILE A 76 20.61 -8.94 -0.20
N PHE A 77 20.50 -8.34 -1.39
CA PHE A 77 20.30 -9.09 -2.63
C PHE A 77 21.46 -10.04 -2.93
N ARG A 78 22.71 -9.61 -2.73
CA ARG A 78 23.89 -10.49 -2.89
C ARG A 78 23.86 -11.66 -1.91
N PHE A 79 23.45 -11.43 -0.67
CA PHE A 79 23.28 -12.48 0.33
C PHE A 79 22.17 -13.47 -0.06
N ALA A 80 21.02 -12.98 -0.51
CA ALA A 80 19.95 -13.85 -1.02
C ALA A 80 20.42 -14.66 -2.25
N TYR A 81 21.15 -14.02 -3.17
CA TYR A 81 21.71 -14.66 -4.36
C TYR A 81 22.69 -15.79 -4.03
N THR A 82 23.57 -15.60 -3.04
CA THR A 82 24.52 -16.66 -2.64
C THR A 82 23.83 -17.85 -1.99
N LEU A 83 22.70 -17.64 -1.30
CA LEU A 83 21.93 -18.71 -0.67
C LEU A 83 21.08 -19.52 -1.65
N VAL A 84 20.27 -18.86 -2.49
CA VAL A 84 19.24 -19.54 -3.30
C VAL A 84 19.38 -19.35 -4.81
N GLY A 85 20.32 -18.53 -5.28
CA GLY A 85 20.47 -18.19 -6.71
C GLY A 85 20.92 -19.35 -7.61
N ARG A 86 21.42 -20.45 -7.03
CA ARG A 86 21.94 -21.63 -7.76
C ARG A 86 20.84 -22.66 -8.09
N VAL A 87 19.64 -22.48 -7.53
CA VAL A 87 18.49 -23.37 -7.71
C VAL A 87 17.79 -23.05 -9.04
N PRO A 88 17.17 -24.01 -9.74
CA PRO A 88 16.34 -23.72 -10.91
C PRO A 88 15.27 -22.65 -10.61
N GLY A 89 15.17 -21.62 -11.45
CA GLY A 89 14.37 -20.43 -11.14
C GLY A 89 15.03 -19.50 -10.11
N GLY A 90 16.36 -19.54 -9.96
CA GLY A 90 17.13 -18.88 -8.90
C GLY A 90 16.81 -17.40 -8.71
N LEU A 91 16.59 -16.63 -9.78
CA LEU A 91 16.19 -15.22 -9.66
C LEU A 91 14.83 -15.04 -8.97
N ALA A 92 13.86 -15.92 -9.24
CA ALA A 92 12.57 -15.89 -8.57
C ALA A 92 12.71 -16.25 -7.09
N GLN A 93 13.56 -17.24 -6.76
CA GLN A 93 13.83 -17.61 -5.37
C GLN A 93 14.56 -16.49 -4.62
N VAL A 94 15.50 -15.80 -5.26
CA VAL A 94 16.20 -14.64 -4.71
C VAL A 94 15.22 -13.49 -4.45
N ASN A 95 14.26 -13.27 -5.35
CA ASN A 95 13.21 -12.27 -5.12
C ASN A 95 12.36 -12.63 -3.90
N VAL A 96 11.83 -13.86 -3.82
CA VAL A 96 11.01 -14.31 -2.69
C VAL A 96 11.79 -14.22 -1.37
N PHE A 97 13.03 -14.70 -1.34
CA PHE A 97 13.87 -14.67 -0.13
C PHE A 97 14.26 -13.24 0.25
N GLY A 98 14.59 -12.40 -0.73
CA GLY A 98 14.83 -10.98 -0.53
C GLY A 98 13.61 -10.27 0.06
N SER A 99 12.42 -10.51 -0.51
CA SER A 99 11.16 -10.00 0.02
C SER A 99 10.92 -10.44 1.46
N LEU A 100 11.19 -11.71 1.79
CA LEU A 100 11.07 -12.23 3.16
C LEU A 100 11.95 -11.47 4.16
N VAL A 101 13.20 -11.18 3.78
CA VAL A 101 14.15 -10.44 4.64
C VAL A 101 13.70 -8.98 4.83
N PHE A 102 13.28 -8.31 3.76
CA PHE A 102 12.76 -6.94 3.83
C PHE A 102 11.44 -6.84 4.62
N SER A 103 10.58 -7.85 4.49
CA SER A 103 9.31 -7.95 5.23
C SER A 103 9.57 -8.12 6.72
N GLY A 104 10.54 -8.96 7.07
CA GLY A 104 10.97 -9.17 8.45
C GLY A 104 11.56 -7.93 9.11
N MET A 105 12.28 -7.08 8.38
CA MET A 105 12.85 -5.84 8.92
C MET A 105 11.81 -4.73 9.11
N SER A 106 10.84 -4.65 8.20
CA SER A 106 9.85 -3.57 8.22
C SER A 106 8.59 -3.90 9.00
N GLY A 107 8.26 -5.19 9.16
CA GLY A 107 7.05 -5.67 9.83
C GLY A 107 5.74 -5.21 9.18
N ALA A 108 5.80 -4.59 8.01
CA ALA A 108 4.67 -3.93 7.36
C ALA A 108 4.67 -4.20 5.85
N ALA A 109 3.58 -4.75 5.33
CA ALA A 109 3.41 -5.03 3.90
C ALA A 109 3.61 -3.79 3.00
N LEU A 110 3.36 -2.58 3.53
CA LEU A 110 3.56 -1.32 2.82
C LEU A 110 5.05 -1.01 2.57
N ALA A 111 5.94 -1.48 3.43
CA ALA A 111 7.38 -1.25 3.30
C ALA A 111 8.03 -2.18 2.28
N ASP A 112 7.52 -3.42 2.12
CA ASP A 112 7.97 -4.34 1.07
C ASP A 112 7.73 -3.78 -0.34
N ILE A 113 6.58 -3.13 -0.54
CA ILE A 113 6.19 -2.55 -1.84
C ILE A 113 7.08 -1.35 -2.21
N GLY A 114 7.49 -0.55 -1.21
CA GLY A 114 8.31 0.64 -1.45
C GLY A 114 9.81 0.39 -1.62
N GLY A 115 10.34 -0.65 -0.97
CA GLY A 115 11.79 -0.90 -0.89
C GLY A 115 12.38 -1.72 -2.02
N LEU A 116 11.66 -2.75 -2.50
CA LEU A 116 12.19 -3.79 -3.40
C LEU A 116 12.03 -3.47 -4.90
N GLY A 117 11.33 -2.39 -5.25
CA GLY A 117 10.88 -2.12 -6.62
C GLY A 117 11.76 -1.17 -7.45
N ARG A 118 13.04 -0.99 -7.13
CA ARG A 118 13.97 -0.20 -7.96
C ARG A 118 15.19 -1.01 -8.37
#